data_AF-A0A4V1TYL8-F1
#
_entry.id   AF-A0A4V1TYL8-F1
#
_cell.length_a   1.000
_cell.length_b   1.000
_cell.length_c   1.000
_cell.angle_alpha   90.00
_cell.angle_beta   90.00
_cell.angle_gamma   90.00
#
_symmetry.space_group_name_H-M   'P 1'
#
loop_
_entity.id
_entity.type
_entity.pdbx_description
1 polymer ?
#
loop_
_entity_poly.entity_id
_entity_poly.type
_entity_poly.pdbx_seq_one_letter_code
_entity_poly.pdbx_strand_id
1 'polypeptide(L)'
;MDWATLQASVTGCRACPLCESRRQTVFGAGPAAADGVAPGVDWLVVGDAPGEDEDRAGEPFLGQAGQLLDSMLQAVRLQRGTAAASKPGLSRRVFLTNAVKCRPPANRNPELPE
;
A
#
# COMPACT_ATOMS: atom_id res chain seq x y z
N MET A 1 15.09 -12.28 -4.52
CA MET A 1 13.82 -11.98 -5.19
C MET A 1 13.86 -10.50 -5.55
N ASP A 2 13.61 -10.15 -6.81
CA ASP A 2 13.55 -8.75 -7.23
C ASP A 2 12.15 -8.14 -6.92
N TRP A 3 12.01 -6.83 -7.11
CA TRP A 3 10.78 -6.10 -6.77
C TRP A 3 9.56 -6.57 -7.58
N ALA A 4 9.76 -6.85 -8.88
CA ALA A 4 8.69 -7.32 -9.75
C ALA A 4 8.20 -8.72 -9.34
N THR A 5 9.13 -9.61 -9.00
CA THR A 5 8.84 -10.95 -8.50
C THR A 5 8.14 -10.89 -7.14
N LEU A 6 8.55 -9.97 -6.26
CA LEU A 6 7.88 -9.75 -4.99
C LEU A 6 6.43 -9.29 -5.20
N GLN A 7 6.19 -8.30 -6.05
CA GLN A 7 4.85 -7.84 -6.37
C GLN A 7 3.98 -8.96 -6.97
N ALA A 8 4.52 -9.73 -7.91
CA ALA A 8 3.82 -10.88 -8.49
C ALA A 8 3.51 -11.97 -7.45
N SER A 9 4.44 -12.24 -6.53
CA SER A 9 4.24 -13.22 -5.45
C SER A 9 3.12 -12.81 -4.50
N VAL A 10 2.99 -11.50 -4.21
CA VAL A 10 1.90 -10.98 -3.40
C VAL A 10 0.58 -11.12 -4.13
N THR A 11 0.50 -10.73 -5.41
CA THR A 11 -0.72 -10.86 -6.23
C THR A 11 -1.28 -12.28 -6.23
N GLY A 12 -0.40 -13.28 -6.33
CA GLY A 12 -0.77 -14.71 -6.32
C GLY A 12 -0.82 -15.36 -4.93
N CYS A 13 -0.54 -14.63 -3.86
CA CYS A 13 -0.30 -15.22 -2.53
C CYS A 13 -1.52 -15.99 -2.00
N ARG A 14 -1.32 -17.22 -1.53
CA ARG A 14 -2.36 -18.05 -0.87
C ARG A 14 -1.89 -18.60 0.48
N ALA A 15 -0.95 -17.91 1.13
CA ALA A 15 -0.30 -18.38 2.35
C ALA A 15 -1.17 -18.26 3.62
N CYS A 16 -2.33 -17.61 3.56
CA CYS A 16 -3.25 -17.44 4.68
C CYS A 16 -4.71 -17.35 4.23
N PRO A 17 -5.70 -17.63 5.11
CA PRO A 17 -7.13 -17.61 4.77
C PRO A 17 -7.66 -16.29 4.21
N LEU A 18 -7.01 -15.15 4.47
CA LEU A 18 -7.38 -13.85 3.91
C LEU A 18 -7.40 -13.83 2.36
N CYS A 19 -6.73 -14.78 1.71
CA CYS A 19 -6.78 -14.91 0.26
C CYS A 19 -8.14 -15.36 -0.29
N GLU A 20 -9.00 -15.94 0.56
CA GLU A 20 -10.28 -16.51 0.15
C GLU A 20 -11.37 -15.44 -0.01
N SER A 21 -11.28 -14.34 0.75
CA SER A 21 -12.28 -13.28 0.78
C SER A 21 -11.90 -12.00 0.04
N ARG A 22 -10.62 -11.82 -0.32
CA ARG A 22 -10.15 -10.61 -0.99
C ARG A 22 -10.67 -10.52 -2.43
N ARG A 23 -10.86 -9.30 -2.93
CA ARG A 23 -11.01 -9.04 -4.36
C ARG A 23 -9.66 -8.83 -5.02
N GLN A 24 -8.82 -8.01 -4.41
CA GLN A 24 -7.46 -7.74 -4.86
C GLN A 24 -6.49 -7.67 -3.69
N THR A 25 -5.25 -8.04 -3.93
CA THR A 25 -4.19 -7.79 -2.96
C THR A 25 -3.76 -6.33 -3.05
N VAL A 26 -3.50 -5.72 -1.91
CA VAL A 26 -2.99 -4.35 -1.84
C VAL A 26 -1.52 -4.40 -1.49
N PHE A 27 -0.68 -4.34 -2.53
CA PHE A 27 0.77 -4.44 -2.38
C PHE A 27 1.36 -3.20 -1.71
N GLY A 28 1.02 -2.03 -2.21
CA GLY A 28 1.51 -0.74 -1.77
C GLY A 28 1.60 0.25 -2.93
N ALA A 29 1.84 1.52 -2.60
CA ALA A 29 1.92 2.59 -3.58
C ALA A 29 3.07 3.55 -3.22
N GLY A 30 3.84 3.96 -4.22
CA GLY A 30 4.99 4.84 -4.05
C GLY A 30 5.75 5.02 -5.36
N PRO A 31 6.97 5.57 -5.33
CA PRO A 31 7.78 5.77 -6.54
C PRO A 31 7.97 4.47 -7.33
N ALA A 32 8.10 4.61 -8.64
CA ALA A 32 8.38 3.47 -9.51
C ALA A 32 9.70 2.80 -9.11
N ALA A 33 9.68 1.47 -9.09
CA ALA A 33 10.88 0.67 -9.02
C ALA A 33 11.71 0.83 -10.30
N ALA A 34 13.03 0.74 -10.17
CA ALA A 34 13.97 0.76 -11.28
C ALA A 34 14.86 -0.47 -11.20
N ASP A 35 15.17 -1.08 -12.34
CA ASP A 35 16.13 -2.19 -12.47
C ASP A 35 15.86 -3.37 -11.53
N GLY A 36 14.58 -3.65 -11.22
CA GLY A 36 14.18 -4.74 -10.33
C GLY A 36 14.46 -4.48 -8.84
N VAL A 37 14.90 -3.28 -8.46
CA VAL A 37 15.20 -2.90 -7.08
C VAL A 37 14.03 -2.13 -6.48
N ALA A 38 13.79 -2.34 -5.18
CA ALA A 38 12.80 -1.57 -4.41
C ALA A 38 13.08 -0.07 -4.55
N PRO A 39 12.03 0.77 -4.69
CA PRO A 39 12.21 2.21 -4.80
C PRO A 39 12.85 2.76 -3.52
N GLY A 40 13.91 3.56 -3.67
CA GLY A 40 14.47 4.31 -2.55
C GLY A 40 13.45 5.36 -2.07
N VAL A 41 13.05 5.28 -0.81
CA VAL A 41 12.11 6.23 -0.19
C VAL A 41 12.64 6.77 1.12
N ASP A 42 12.25 8.00 1.44
CA ASP A 42 12.60 8.66 2.70
C ASP A 42 11.64 8.24 3.82
N TRP A 43 10.42 7.85 3.45
CA TRP A 43 9.35 7.45 4.38
C TRP A 43 8.67 6.17 3.90
N LEU A 44 8.45 5.25 4.84
CA LEU A 44 7.59 4.09 4.68
C LEU A 44 6.43 4.22 5.67
N VAL A 45 5.20 4.29 5.16
CA VAL A 45 3.99 4.27 5.98
C VAL A 45 3.40 2.87 5.92
N VAL A 46 3.22 2.25 7.08
CA VAL A 46 2.65 0.90 7.22
C VAL A 46 1.37 0.98 8.03
N GLY A 47 0.24 0.71 7.39
CA GLY A 47 -1.05 0.51 8.04
C GLY A 47 -1.25 -0.94 8.48
N ASP A 48 -2.40 -1.24 9.07
CA ASP A 48 -2.72 -2.59 9.51
C ASP A 48 -3.17 -3.48 8.33
N ALA A 49 -4.37 -3.22 7.82
CA ALA A 49 -4.99 -4.02 6.77
C ALA A 49 -5.74 -3.16 5.73
N PRO A 50 -5.95 -3.68 4.50
CA PRO A 50 -6.79 -3.02 3.50
C PRO A 50 -8.25 -2.96 3.94
N GLY A 51 -8.91 -1.84 3.67
CA GLY A 51 -10.36 -1.69 3.76
C GLY A 51 -11.06 -2.14 2.48
N GLU A 52 -12.35 -1.84 2.39
CA GLU A 52 -13.20 -2.27 1.27
C GLU A 52 -12.89 -1.55 -0.04
N ASP A 53 -12.59 -0.25 0.03
CA ASP A 53 -12.24 0.55 -1.14
C ASP A 53 -10.87 0.16 -1.68
N GLU A 54 -9.93 -0.10 -0.76
CA GLU A 54 -8.58 -0.56 -1.07
C GLU A 54 -8.61 -1.98 -1.69
N ASP A 55 -9.36 -2.92 -1.12
CA ASP A 55 -9.53 -4.27 -1.65
C ASP A 55 -10.16 -4.27 -3.05
N ARG A 56 -11.07 -3.32 -3.31
CA ARG A 56 -11.72 -3.19 -4.61
C ARG A 56 -10.80 -2.59 -5.67
N ALA A 57 -9.95 -1.64 -5.31
CA ALA A 57 -9.08 -0.91 -6.24
C ALA A 57 -7.66 -1.47 -6.35
N GLY A 58 -7.21 -2.26 -5.37
CA GLY A 58 -5.83 -2.73 -5.29
C GLY A 58 -4.84 -1.66 -4.79
N GLU A 59 -5.32 -0.51 -4.32
CA GLU A 59 -4.49 0.62 -3.86
C GLU A 59 -4.66 0.87 -2.35
N PRO A 60 -3.58 1.22 -1.63
CA PRO A 60 -3.65 1.40 -0.18
C PRO A 60 -4.25 2.78 0.19
N PHE A 61 -4.92 2.86 1.33
CA PHE A 61 -5.38 4.11 1.95
C PHE A 61 -6.23 4.98 1.00
N LEU A 62 -7.33 4.46 0.47
CA LEU A 62 -8.30 5.17 -0.37
C LEU A 62 -9.50 5.71 0.43
N GLY A 63 -9.80 5.12 1.58
CA GLY A 63 -10.93 5.54 2.43
C GLY A 63 -10.71 6.89 3.13
N GLN A 64 -11.63 7.24 4.05
CA GLN A 64 -11.55 8.50 4.81
C GLN A 64 -10.22 8.66 5.57
N ALA A 65 -9.71 7.59 6.19
CA ALA A 65 -8.41 7.60 6.84
C ALA A 65 -7.26 7.88 5.86
N GLY A 66 -7.39 7.43 4.62
CA GLY A 66 -6.44 7.71 3.55
C GLY A 66 -6.44 9.17 3.09
N GLN A 67 -7.62 9.79 3.01
CA GLN A 67 -7.74 11.23 2.71
C GLN A 67 -7.13 12.10 3.82
N LEU A 68 -7.30 11.70 5.08
CA LEU A 68 -6.64 12.37 6.20
C LEU A 68 -5.13 12.19 6.12
N LEU A 69 -4.64 10.98 5.86
CA LEU A 69 -3.22 10.71 5.66
C LEU A 69 -2.65 11.58 4.53
N ASP A 70 -3.36 11.73 3.42
CA ASP A 70 -2.92 12.57 2.30
C ASP A 70 -2.79 14.04 2.72
N SER A 71 -3.73 14.53 3.53
CA SER A 71 -3.67 15.88 4.09
C SER A 71 -2.46 16.06 5.01
N MET A 72 -2.15 15.05 5.85
CA MET A 72 -0.98 15.05 6.72
C MET A 72 0.33 15.02 5.94
N LEU A 73 0.44 14.14 4.94
CA LEU A 73 1.61 14.03 4.05
C LEU A 73 1.87 15.35 3.33
N GLN A 74 0.81 16.01 2.83
CA GLN A 74 0.93 17.32 2.20
C GLN A 74 1.44 18.39 3.19
N ALA A 75 0.93 18.40 4.43
CA ALA A 75 1.38 19.36 5.45
C ALA A 75 2.88 19.23 5.76
N VAL A 76 3.45 18.03 5.65
CA VAL A 76 4.89 17.77 5.84
C VAL A 76 5.68 17.67 4.54
N ARG A 77 5.08 18.07 3.40
CA ARG A 77 5.69 18.11 2.06
C ARG A 77 6.14 16.75 1.51
N LEU A 78 5.39 15.68 1.80
CA LEU A 78 5.54 14.31 1.27
C LEU A 78 4.49 14.00 0.19
N GLN A 79 4.90 13.38 -0.94
CA GLN A 79 4.00 13.10 -2.07
C GLN A 79 3.81 11.60 -2.26
N ARG A 80 2.54 11.14 -2.38
CA ARG A 80 2.24 9.79 -2.87
C ARG A 80 2.71 9.63 -4.32
N GLY A 81 3.48 8.59 -4.57
CA GLY A 81 4.17 8.36 -5.85
C GLY A 81 3.32 7.85 -7.02
N THR A 82 2.00 8.05 -7.06
CA THR A 82 1.15 7.54 -8.16
C THR A 82 0.46 8.61 -9.01
N ALA A 83 0.48 9.89 -8.62
CA ALA A 83 -0.19 10.95 -9.38
C ALA A 83 0.78 11.77 -10.25
N ALA A 84 0.48 11.83 -11.55
CA ALA A 84 1.15 12.53 -12.65
C ALA A 84 1.29 14.07 -12.53
N ALA A 85 1.25 14.61 -11.31
CA ALA A 85 1.48 16.02 -11.04
C ALA A 85 2.42 16.13 -9.85
N SER A 86 3.73 16.16 -10.12
CA SER A 86 4.70 16.69 -9.16
C SER A 86 4.27 18.11 -8.82
N LYS A 87 3.70 18.32 -7.63
CA LYS A 87 3.40 19.69 -7.17
C LYS A 87 4.72 20.35 -6.81
N PRO A 88 5.03 21.56 -7.32
CA PRO A 88 6.26 22.26 -6.98
C PRO A 88 6.41 22.38 -5.46
N GLY A 89 7.56 21.95 -4.92
CA GLY A 89 7.88 22.07 -3.49
C GLY A 89 7.72 20.80 -2.64
N LEU A 90 7.20 19.69 -3.18
CA LEU A 90 7.30 18.38 -2.54
C LEU A 90 8.59 17.67 -2.97
N SER A 91 9.39 17.24 -1.99
CA SER A 91 10.79 16.82 -2.21
C SER A 91 11.12 15.42 -1.69
N ARG A 92 10.27 14.85 -0.84
CA ARG A 92 10.52 13.57 -0.17
C ARG A 92 9.58 12.48 -0.66
N ARG A 93 10.16 11.31 -0.93
CA ARG A 93 9.48 10.13 -1.49
C ARG A 93 8.88 9.30 -0.36
N VAL A 94 7.61 8.94 -0.48
CA VAL A 94 6.94 8.03 0.46
C VAL A 94 6.43 6.78 -0.25
N PHE A 95 6.61 5.63 0.40
CA PHE A 95 5.93 4.38 0.05
C PHE A 95 4.88 4.06 1.12
N LEU A 96 3.70 3.63 0.69
CA LEU A 96 2.58 3.31 1.56
C LEU A 96 2.19 1.86 1.37
N THR A 97 1.98 1.15 2.46
CA THR A 97 1.55 -0.25 2.44
C THR A 97 0.83 -0.62 3.73
N ASN A 98 0.35 -1.86 3.82
CA ASN A 98 -0.27 -2.44 5.01
C ASN A 98 0.54 -3.65 5.50
N ALA A 99 0.47 -3.99 6.78
CA ALA A 99 1.14 -5.16 7.36
C ALA A 99 0.65 -6.44 6.67
N VAL A 100 -0.68 -6.57 6.52
CA VAL A 100 -1.29 -7.61 5.68
C VAL A 100 -1.71 -7.06 4.32
N LYS A 101 -1.66 -7.91 3.28
CA LYS A 101 -1.92 -7.49 1.88
C LYS A 101 -3.33 -7.80 1.40
N CYS A 102 -4.18 -8.34 2.28
CA CYS A 102 -5.53 -8.80 1.95
C CYS A 102 -6.48 -8.28 3.02
N ARG A 103 -7.68 -7.85 2.61
CA ARG A 103 -8.71 -7.38 3.51
C ARG A 103 -9.23 -8.51 4.41
N PRO A 104 -9.22 -8.34 5.75
CA PRO A 104 -9.92 -9.24 6.65
C PRO A 104 -11.43 -9.19 6.49
N PRO A 105 -12.14 -10.32 6.63
CA PRO A 105 -13.60 -10.33 6.56
C PRO A 105 -14.20 -9.40 7.62
N ALA A 106 -15.19 -8.60 7.21
CA ALA A 106 -15.85 -7.59 8.04
C ALA A 106 -14.91 -6.55 8.69
N ASN A 107 -13.75 -6.25 8.08
CA ASN A 107 -12.76 -5.30 8.59
C ASN A 107 -12.31 -5.59 10.04
N ARG A 108 -12.31 -6.86 10.43
CA ARG A 108 -11.80 -7.28 11.74
C ARG A 108 -10.26 -7.15 11.75
N ASN A 109 -9.69 -6.96 12.93
CA ASN A 109 -8.23 -6.97 13.09
C ASN A 109 -7.69 -8.34 12.62
N PRO A 110 -6.55 -8.40 11.90
CA PRO A 110 -5.98 -9.68 11.50
C PRO A 110 -5.58 -10.52 12.73
N GLU A 111 -5.99 -11.78 12.73
CA GLU A 111 -5.62 -12.75 13.77
C GLU A 111 -4.22 -13.30 13.50
N LEU A 112 -3.43 -13.49 14.57
CA LEU A 112 -2.16 -14.20 14.48
C LEU A 112 -2.46 -15.69 14.25
N PRO A 113 -1.82 -16.35 13.28
CA PRO A 113 -1.85 -17.81 13.24
C PRO A 113 -1.11 -18.35 14.49
N GLU A 114 -1.75 -19.29 15.21
CA GLU A 114 -1.10 -20.06 16.28
C GLU A 114 0.03 -20.95 15.75
#